data_AF-U5W2E8-F1
#
_entry.id   AF-U5W2E8-F1
#
_cell.length_a   1.000
_cell.length_b   1.000
_cell.length_c   1.000
_cell.angle_alpha   90.00
_cell.angle_beta   90.00
_cell.angle_gamma   90.00
#
_symmetry.space_group_name_H-M   'P 1'
#
loop_
_entity.id
_entity.type
_entity.pdbx_description
1 polymer ?
#
loop_
_entity_poly.entity_id
_entity_poly.type
_entity_poly.pdbx_seq_one_letter_code
_entity_poly.pdbx_strand_id
1 'polypeptide(L)'
;MGADGRGMMRAMSGDEIYEYVAWFHDETLPVDDQCHEWPGVVGIWARDPESAQAWGDELAKTCGDTFVRSTVEPWPISAAKPTVMCVVGQRLTAAQIGW
;
A
#
# COMPACT_ATOMS: atom_id res chain seq x y z
N MET A 1 -24.19 -20.21 -3.67
CA MET A 1 -23.73 -20.34 -2.27
C MET A 1 -22.74 -21.50 -2.23
N GLY A 2 -21.48 -21.37 -1.80
CA GLY A 2 -20.80 -20.26 -1.15
C GLY A 2 -19.37 -20.14 -1.65
N ALA A 3 -18.92 -18.90 -1.83
CA ALA A 3 -17.52 -18.57 -1.91
C ALA A 3 -17.05 -18.42 -0.46
N ASP A 4 -16.38 -19.45 0.06
CA ASP A 4 -15.83 -19.44 1.42
C ASP A 4 -14.60 -18.51 1.42
N GLY A 5 -14.81 -17.29 1.93
CA GLY A 5 -13.80 -16.25 2.07
C GLY A 5 -12.80 -16.52 3.20
N ARG A 6 -12.10 -17.65 3.14
CA ARG A 6 -11.02 -18.02 4.09
C ARG A 6 -9.68 -18.23 3.39
N GLY A 7 -9.33 -17.30 2.51
CA GLY A 7 -7.99 -17.19 1.92
C GLY A 7 -7.01 -16.32 2.72
N MET A 8 -7.43 -15.78 3.87
CA MET A 8 -6.55 -15.00 4.74
C MET A 8 -5.95 -15.93 5.80
N MET A 9 -4.64 -15.87 5.99
CA MET A 9 -3.84 -16.57 7.01
C MET A 9 -3.26 -17.95 6.64
N ARG A 10 -2.45 -17.99 5.58
CA ARG A 10 -1.12 -18.59 5.76
C ARG A 10 -0.10 -17.48 5.61
N ALA A 11 0.19 -16.80 6.71
CA ALA A 11 1.49 -16.14 6.84
C ALA A 11 2.53 -17.23 6.56
N MET A 12 3.21 -17.16 5.42
CA MET A 12 4.30 -18.08 5.16
C MET A 12 5.40 -17.71 6.13
N SER A 13 5.90 -18.70 6.88
CA SER A 13 6.92 -18.49 7.90
C SER A 13 8.07 -17.66 7.34
N GLY A 14 8.20 -16.41 7.79
CA GLY A 14 9.20 -15.45 7.29
C GLY A 14 8.63 -14.17 6.66
N ASP A 15 7.32 -14.09 6.40
CA ASP A 15 6.70 -12.83 5.93
C ASP A 15 6.40 -11.90 7.12
N GLU A 16 6.74 -10.62 6.95
CA GLU A 16 6.46 -9.52 7.88
C GLU A 16 5.50 -8.51 7.23
N ILE A 17 4.90 -7.63 8.05
CA ILE A 17 4.10 -6.52 7.53
C ILE A 17 5.02 -5.31 7.39
N TYR A 18 4.95 -4.66 6.24
CA TYR A 18 5.57 -3.36 5.98
C TYR A 18 4.49 -2.31 5.76
N GLU A 19 4.67 -1.13 6.35
CA GLU A 19 3.92 0.08 5.97
C GLU A 19 4.49 0.58 4.65
N TYR A 20 3.66 0.64 3.62
CA TYR A 20 3.98 1.34 2.39
C TYR A 20 3.17 2.62 2.32
N VAL A 21 3.87 3.73 2.14
CA VAL A 21 3.30 5.06 1.97
C VAL A 21 3.67 5.55 0.58
N ALA A 22 2.67 5.93 -0.22
CA ALA A 22 2.85 6.66 -1.47
C ALA A 22 2.25 8.05 -1.33
N TRP A 23 2.92 9.06 -1.89
CA TRP A 23 2.40 10.42 -1.96
C TRP A 23 1.93 10.69 -3.37
N PHE A 24 0.75 11.30 -3.47
CA PHE A 24 0.10 11.63 -4.72
C PHE A 24 -0.21 13.12 -4.79
N HIS A 25 -0.12 13.71 -5.98
CA HIS A 25 -0.62 15.06 -6.24
C HIS A 25 -2.15 15.06 -6.29
N ASP A 26 -2.76 16.05 -5.64
CA ASP A 26 -4.15 16.45 -5.85
C ASP A 26 -4.18 17.55 -6.93
N GLU A 27 -4.49 17.14 -8.16
CA GLU A 27 -4.58 18.04 -9.31
C GLU A 27 -5.71 19.08 -9.18
N THR A 28 -6.61 18.93 -8.20
CA THR A 28 -7.66 19.92 -7.93
C THR A 28 -7.18 21.10 -7.09
N LEU A 29 -5.98 21.00 -6.51
CA LEU A 29 -5.38 22.01 -5.66
C LEU A 29 -4.18 22.70 -6.34
N PRO A 30 -3.92 23.99 -6.04
CA PRO A 30 -2.70 24.67 -6.50
C PRO A 30 -1.43 24.00 -5.99
N VAL A 31 -0.33 24.05 -6.75
CA VAL A 31 0.95 23.42 -6.37
C VAL A 31 1.56 23.98 -5.07
N ASP A 32 1.23 25.23 -4.73
CA ASP A 32 1.68 25.89 -3.50
C ASP A 32 0.78 25.56 -2.29
N ASP A 33 -0.28 24.78 -2.48
CA ASP A 33 -1.16 24.33 -1.40
C ASP A 33 -0.47 23.22 -0.59
N GLN A 34 -0.53 23.32 0.73
CA GLN A 34 0.07 22.32 1.63
C GLN A 34 -0.62 20.96 1.53
N CYS A 35 -1.87 20.93 1.03
CA CYS A 35 -2.65 19.73 0.78
C CYS A 35 -2.50 19.24 -0.67
N HIS A 36 -1.69 19.90 -1.51
CA HIS A 36 -1.45 19.46 -2.89
C HIS A 36 -0.85 18.06 -2.95
N GLU A 37 -0.18 17.61 -1.90
CA GLU A 37 0.24 16.22 -1.75
C GLU A 37 -0.57 15.52 -0.66
N TRP A 38 -1.08 14.32 -0.95
CA TRP A 38 -1.76 13.47 0.03
C TRP A 38 -1.14 12.08 0.09
N PRO A 39 -1.02 11.47 1.29
CA PRO A 39 -0.46 10.14 1.44
C PRO A 39 -1.53 9.04 1.32
N GLY A 40 -1.27 8.06 0.46
CA GLY A 40 -1.92 6.76 0.47
C GLY A 40 -1.11 5.74 1.27
N VAL A 41 -1.72 5.11 2.27
CA VAL A 41 -1.05 4.15 3.16
C VAL A 41 -1.67 2.76 3.02
N VAL A 42 -0.84 1.73 2.86
CA VAL A 42 -1.25 0.32 2.89
C VAL A 42 -0.25 -0.54 3.65
N GLY A 43 -0.76 -1.56 4.34
CA GLY A 43 0.09 -2.63 4.87
C GLY A 43 0.34 -3.70 3.82
N ILE A 44 1.60 -4.11 3.64
CA ILE A 44 1.98 -5.15 2.69
C ILE A 44 2.63 -6.31 3.45
N TRP A 45 2.11 -7.51 3.27
CA TRP A 45 2.82 -8.73 3.66
C TRP A 45 3.89 -9.08 2.62
N ALA A 46 5.15 -9.04 3.03
CA ALA A 46 6.30 -9.34 2.20
C ALA A 46 7.41 -10.05 3.00
N ARG A 47 8.36 -10.66 2.30
CA ARG A 47 9.54 -11.30 2.91
C ARG A 47 10.59 -10.30 3.37
N ASP A 48 10.64 -9.15 2.72
CA ASP A 48 11.66 -8.13 2.88
C ASP A 48 11.10 -6.78 2.41
N PRO A 49 11.68 -5.65 2.87
CA PRO A 49 11.20 -4.33 2.51
C PRO A 49 11.33 -4.03 1.01
N GLU A 50 12.34 -4.57 0.33
CA GLU A 50 12.55 -4.35 -1.11
C GLU A 50 11.39 -4.92 -1.93
N SER A 51 10.93 -6.12 -1.58
CA SER A 51 9.76 -6.75 -2.20
C SER A 51 8.47 -5.99 -1.93
N ALA A 52 8.29 -5.47 -0.71
CA ALA A 52 7.15 -4.64 -0.36
C ALA A 52 7.14 -3.33 -1.17
N GLN A 53 8.29 -2.65 -1.23
CA GLN A 53 8.51 -1.42 -1.98
C GLN A 53 8.23 -1.64 -3.47
N ALA A 54 8.85 -2.65 -4.09
CA ALA A 54 8.68 -2.93 -5.52
C ALA A 54 7.22 -3.21 -5.89
N TRP A 55 6.51 -4.01 -5.09
CA TRP A 55 5.09 -4.28 -5.34
C TRP A 55 4.22 -3.03 -5.13
N GLY A 56 4.47 -2.27 -4.05
CA GLY A 56 3.75 -1.03 -3.76
C GLY A 56 3.95 0.04 -4.85
N ASP A 57 5.17 0.16 -5.38
CA ASP A 57 5.49 1.08 -6.48
C ASP A 57 4.74 0.71 -7.76
N GLU A 58 4.68 -0.58 -8.11
CA GLU A 58 3.90 -1.03 -9.27
C GLU A 58 2.41 -0.72 -9.10
N LEU A 59 1.87 -0.83 -7.88
CA LEU A 59 0.50 -0.44 -7.60
C LEU A 59 0.31 1.08 -7.68
N ALA A 60 1.19 1.87 -7.09
CA ALA A 60 1.11 3.34 -7.08
C ALA A 60 1.24 3.93 -8.49
N LYS A 61 2.06 3.35 -9.36
CA LYS A 61 2.17 3.74 -10.77
C LYS A 61 0.85 3.56 -11.55
N THR A 62 -0.08 2.73 -11.08
CA THR A 62 -1.41 2.64 -11.70
C THR A 62 -2.26 3.90 -11.52
N CYS A 63 -1.88 4.79 -10.59
CA CYS A 63 -2.47 6.11 -10.40
C CYS A 63 -1.95 7.16 -11.42
N GLY A 64 -1.04 6.78 -12.32
CA GLY A 64 -0.51 7.64 -13.37
C GLY A 64 0.39 8.76 -12.84
N ASP A 65 0.26 9.94 -13.45
CA ASP A 65 1.13 11.11 -13.21
C ASP A 65 0.94 11.75 -11.83
N THR A 66 -0.02 11.27 -11.05
CA THR A 66 -0.24 11.73 -9.67
C THR A 66 0.82 11.20 -8.71
N PHE A 67 1.49 10.07 -9.00
CA PHE A 67 2.46 9.48 -8.09
C PHE A 67 3.76 10.29 -8.02
N VAL A 68 4.14 10.70 -6.79
CA VAL A 68 5.31 11.56 -6.54
C VAL A 68 6.49 10.74 -6.03
N ARG A 69 6.27 10.01 -4.94
CA ARG A 69 7.28 9.26 -4.21
C ARG A 69 6.63 8.22 -3.31
N SER A 70 7.43 7.31 -2.80
CA SER A 70 7.01 6.30 -1.83
C SER A 70 8.09 5.98 -0.82
N THR A 71 7.69 5.38 0.29
CA THR A 71 8.58 4.82 1.31
C THR A 71 8.00 3.52 1.83
N VAL A 72 8.88 2.64 2.29
CA VAL A 72 8.51 1.44 3.04
C VAL A 72 9.22 1.41 4.38
N GLU A 73 8.48 1.08 5.43
CA GLU A 73 9.02 0.87 6.77
C GLU A 73 8.45 -0.42 7.38
N PRO A 74 9.22 -1.15 8.22
CA PRO A 74 8.68 -2.27 8.96
C PRO A 74 7.50 -1.84 9.84
N TRP A 75 6.38 -2.56 9.80
CA TRP A 75 5.22 -2.21 10.60
C TRP A 75 5.48 -2.52 12.08
N PRO A 76 5.38 -1.55 13.00
CA PRO A 76 5.59 -1.82 14.41
C PRO A 76 4.47 -2.72 14.95
N ILE A 77 4.85 -3.84 15.57
CA ILE A 77 3.92 -4.85 16.12
C ILE A 77 2.92 -4.24 17.13
N SER A 78 3.28 -3.14 17.79
CA SER A 78 2.45 -2.43 18.76
C SER A 78 1.47 -1.41 18.15
N ALA A 79 1.57 -1.11 16.86
CA ALA A 79 0.68 -0.16 16.20
C ALA A 79 -0.59 -0.83 15.69
N ALA A 80 -1.69 -0.08 15.68
CA ALA A 80 -2.96 -0.52 15.09
C ALA A 80 -2.75 -0.86 13.61
N LYS A 81 -3.11 -2.06 13.19
CA LYS A 81 -2.89 -2.51 11.81
C LYS A 81 -3.46 -1.51 10.78
N PRO A 82 -2.81 -1.34 9.62
CA PRO A 82 -3.36 -0.58 8.50
C PRO A 82 -4.78 -1.03 8.19
N THR A 83 -5.63 -0.05 7.90
CA THR A 83 -7.02 -0.29 7.50
C THR A 83 -7.09 -1.16 6.24
N VAL A 84 -6.10 -1.03 5.36
CA VAL A 84 -5.98 -1.80 4.13
C VAL A 84 -4.70 -2.64 4.17
N MET A 85 -4.88 -3.94 3.95
CA MET A 85 -3.81 -4.93 3.98
C MET A 85 -3.76 -5.68 2.65
N CYS A 86 -2.57 -5.79 2.09
CA CYS A 86 -2.28 -6.41 0.81
C CYS A 86 -1.19 -7.49 0.98
N VAL A 87 -1.08 -8.38 0.00
CA VAL A 87 -0.01 -9.39 -0.07
C VAL A 87 0.72 -9.22 -1.39
N VAL A 88 2.06 -9.31 -1.36
CA VAL A 88 2.87 -9.25 -2.59
C VAL A 88 2.35 -10.26 -3.62
N GLY A 89 2.15 -9.80 -4.84
CA GLY A 89 1.67 -10.60 -5.97
C GLY A 89 0.14 -10.67 -6.10
N GLN A 90 -0.62 -10.15 -5.12
CA GLN A 90 -2.05 -9.95 -5.27
C GLN A 90 -2.31 -8.89 -6.35
N ARG A 91 -3.28 -9.12 -7.23
CA ARG A 91 -3.76 -8.11 -8.17
C ARG A 91 -4.80 -7.23 -7.48
N LEU A 92 -4.46 -5.97 -7.28
CA LEU A 92 -5.33 -4.91 -6.76
C LEU A 92 -5.22 -3.67 -7.64
N THR A 93 -6.24 -2.81 -7.59
CA THR A 93 -6.19 -1.46 -8.17
C THR A 93 -6.16 -0.40 -7.07
N ALA A 94 -5.66 0.80 -7.38
CA ALA A 94 -5.68 1.94 -6.47
C ALA A 94 -7.07 2.18 -5.85
N ALA A 95 -8.12 2.19 -6.68
CA ALA A 95 -9.49 2.37 -6.22
C ALA A 95 -9.97 1.30 -5.21
N GLN A 96 -9.46 0.07 -5.27
CA GLN A 96 -9.82 -0.99 -4.32
C GLN A 96 -9.21 -0.79 -2.93
N ILE A 97 -8.13 -0.03 -2.84
CA ILE A 97 -7.43 0.28 -1.59
C ILE A 97 -7.68 1.72 -1.12
N GLY A 98 -8.57 2.44 -1.81
CA GLY A 98 -8.95 3.81 -1.47
C GLY A 98 -7.91 4.86 -1.87
N TRP A 99 -7.09 4.55 -2.88
CA TRP A 99 -6.21 5.50 -3.55
C TRP A 99 -6.81 5.97 -4.88
#